data_AF-A0A800K407-F1
#
_entry.id   AF-A0A800K407-F1
#
_cell.length_a   1.000
_cell.length_b   1.000
_cell.length_c   1.000
_cell.angle_alpha   90.00
_cell.angle_beta   90.00
_cell.angle_gamma   90.00
#
_symmetry.space_group_name_H-M   'P 1'
#
loop_
_entity.id
_entity.type
_entity.pdbx_description
1 polymer ?
#
loop_
_entity_poly.entity_id
_entity_poly.type
_entity_poly.pdbx_seq_one_letter_code
_entity_poly.pdbx_strand_id
1 'polypeptide(L)'
;MLRWLVTLASLSVAAGILGLSTYMGADTNAGTVLGNLGTELVGIVITGAVVERFFERRRHQTRGRQLAWDALHEIEHAVWAWLGGPREMDTDEVLGILNAVGPDDPLPDFTEGLFLNIGTRSRRLLNNDPDAVVAVRGCMDGLEHLARLSAIRNGNVPMPSRKVGDILEEGTSGLAKALGKTTERHLASLIRYRDPSVENQERRHFGGSGSLTWPVSQQAG
;
A
#
# COMPACT_ATOMS: atom_id res chain seq x y z
N MET A 1 10.71 23.11 5.40
CA MET A 1 11.65 24.15 5.89
C MET A 1 10.98 25.48 6.19
N LEU A 2 10.16 26.04 5.28
CA LEU A 2 9.47 27.32 5.52
C LEU A 2 8.58 27.33 6.78
N ARG A 3 7.86 26.23 7.07
CA ARG A 3 6.97 26.10 8.23
C ARG A 3 7.70 26.23 9.57
N TRP A 4 8.80 25.50 9.73
CA TRP A 4 9.65 25.59 10.92
C TRP A 4 10.19 27.00 11.16
N LEU A 5 10.56 27.70 10.08
CA LEU A 5 11.01 29.09 10.18
C LEU A 5 9.88 30.02 10.64
N VAL A 6 8.66 29.84 10.13
CA VAL A 6 7.50 30.63 10.56
C VAL A 6 7.17 30.35 12.03
N THR A 7 7.11 29.08 12.46
CA THR A 7 6.85 28.73 13.86
C THR A 7 7.93 29.30 14.79
N LEU A 8 9.21 29.18 14.41
CA LEU A 8 10.32 29.70 15.20
C LEU A 8 10.28 31.23 15.28
N ALA A 9 9.99 31.91 14.17
CA ALA A 9 9.86 33.37 14.13
C ALA A 9 8.70 33.85 15.01
N SER A 10 7.53 33.20 14.93
CA SER A 10 6.38 33.54 15.76
C SER A 10 6.63 33.30 17.25
N LEU A 11 7.30 32.20 17.61
CA LEU A 11 7.70 31.95 19.00
C LEU A 11 8.73 32.97 19.50
N SER A 12 9.66 33.41 18.63
CA SER A 12 10.66 34.43 18.97
C SER A 12 10.00 35.79 19.25
N VAL A 13 9.00 36.16 18.45
CA VAL A 13 8.19 37.38 18.68
C VAL A 13 7.43 37.27 20.00
N ALA A 14 6.76 36.14 20.26
CA ALA A 14 6.03 35.94 21.51
C ALA A 14 6.97 35.98 22.74
N ALA A 15 8.15 35.35 22.65
CA ALA A 15 9.17 35.39 23.69
C ALA A 15 9.69 36.82 23.92
N GLY A 16 9.87 37.60 22.85
CA GLY A 16 10.24 39.02 22.95
C GLY A 16 9.17 39.87 23.66
N ILE A 17 7.89 39.62 23.36
CA ILE A 17 6.74 40.30 24.01
C ILE A 17 6.69 39.94 25.50
N LEU A 18 6.86 38.66 25.85
CA LEU A 18 6.90 38.21 27.23
C LEU A 18 8.12 38.77 27.98
N GLY A 19 9.28 38.81 27.34
CA GLY A 19 10.48 39.46 27.87
C GLY A 19 10.25 40.94 28.16
N LEU A 20 9.63 41.67 27.23
CA LEU A 20 9.30 43.08 27.42
C LEU A 20 8.27 43.29 28.55
N SER A 21 7.26 42.42 28.66
CA SER A 21 6.29 42.42 29.76
C SER A 21 6.99 42.29 31.11
N THR A 22 7.92 41.34 31.25
CA THR A 22 8.67 41.16 32.51
C THR A 22 9.57 42.36 32.84
N TYR A 23 10.20 42.97 31.83
CA TYR A 23 11.00 44.18 32.00
C TYR A 23 10.16 45.38 32.46
N MET A 24 8.94 45.54 31.94
CA MET A 24 8.03 46.62 32.32
C MET A 24 7.37 46.43 33.69
N GLY A 25 7.48 45.24 34.29
CA GLY A 25 6.85 44.89 35.56
C GLY A 25 5.41 44.43 35.38
N ALA A 26 5.12 43.21 35.87
CA ALA A 26 3.81 42.56 35.75
C ALA A 26 2.67 43.29 36.49
N ASP A 27 3.02 44.17 37.44
CA ASP A 27 2.05 44.97 38.20
C ASP A 27 1.61 46.25 37.46
N THR A 28 2.22 46.55 36.30
CA THR A 28 1.84 47.70 35.48
C THR A 28 0.76 47.32 34.46
N ASN A 29 -0.13 48.27 34.13
CA ASN A 29 -1.15 48.05 33.09
C ASN A 29 -0.54 47.62 31.74
N ALA A 30 0.63 48.18 31.37
CA ALA A 30 1.34 47.82 30.15
C ALA A 30 1.93 46.40 30.22
N GLY A 31 2.53 46.03 31.35
CA GLY A 31 3.06 44.69 31.60
C GLY A 31 1.98 43.62 31.51
N THR A 32 0.81 43.85 32.10
CA THR A 32 -0.35 42.94 32.04
C THR A 32 -0.87 42.75 30.62
N VAL A 33 -1.04 43.83 29.85
CA VAL A 33 -1.52 43.75 28.46
C VAL A 33 -0.54 42.97 27.59
N LEU A 34 0.77 43.26 27.69
CA LEU A 34 1.81 42.56 26.94
C LEU A 34 1.93 41.09 27.36
N GLY A 35 1.77 40.80 28.66
CA GLY A 35 1.76 39.44 29.18
C GLY A 35 0.62 38.61 28.58
N ASN A 36 -0.60 39.14 28.64
CA ASN A 36 -1.78 38.50 28.05
C ASN A 36 -1.60 38.26 26.54
N LEU A 37 -1.20 39.30 25.80
CA LEU A 37 -0.94 39.19 24.36
C LEU A 37 0.13 38.14 24.05
N GLY A 38 1.24 38.15 24.78
CA GLY A 38 2.32 37.17 24.63
C GLY A 38 1.84 35.74 24.88
N THR A 39 1.07 35.51 25.95
CA THR A 39 0.51 34.18 26.25
C THR A 39 -0.50 33.71 25.19
N GLU A 40 -1.35 34.61 24.68
CA GLU A 40 -2.30 34.29 23.61
C GLU A 40 -1.57 33.92 22.32
N LEU A 41 -0.54 34.69 21.94
CA LEU A 41 0.30 34.39 20.77
C LEU A 41 0.98 33.02 20.91
N VAL A 42 1.52 32.68 22.08
CA VAL A 42 2.07 31.33 22.34
C VAL A 42 0.99 30.27 22.16
N GLY A 43 -0.20 30.49 22.73
CA GLY A 43 -1.33 29.57 22.62
C GLY A 43 -1.75 29.31 21.17
N ILE A 44 -1.82 30.36 20.34
CA ILE A 44 -2.15 30.26 18.91
C ILE A 44 -1.07 29.46 18.17
N VAL A 45 0.21 29.76 18.39
CA VAL A 45 1.31 29.09 17.70
C VAL A 45 1.37 27.60 18.06
N ILE A 46 1.24 27.26 19.35
CA ILE A 46 1.21 25.86 19.80
C ILE A 46 0.01 25.13 19.19
N THR A 47 -1.19 25.73 19.26
CA THR A 47 -2.40 25.12 18.71
C THR A 47 -2.26 24.89 17.20
N GLY A 48 -1.76 25.88 16.46
CA GLY A 48 -1.49 25.76 15.03
C GLY A 48 -0.53 24.61 14.70
N ALA A 49 0.60 24.52 15.41
CA ALA A 49 1.59 23.47 15.20
C ALA A 49 1.03 22.06 15.52
N VAL A 50 0.24 21.94 16.59
CA VAL A 50 -0.41 20.69 16.97
C VAL A 50 -1.43 20.27 15.91
N VAL A 51 -2.30 21.19 15.48
CA VAL A 51 -3.32 20.94 14.46
C VAL A 51 -2.67 20.52 13.13
N GLU A 52 -1.63 21.24 12.71
CA GLU A 52 -0.88 20.90 11.49
C GLU A 52 -0.27 19.50 11.58
N ARG A 53 0.34 19.14 12.70
CA ARG A 53 0.87 17.79 12.93
C ARG A 53 -0.22 16.72 12.83
N PHE A 54 -1.43 16.97 13.35
CA PHE A 54 -2.56 16.05 13.21
C PHE A 54 -2.99 15.90 11.76
N PHE A 55 -3.05 16.99 10.99
CA PHE A 55 -3.37 16.95 9.56
C PHE A 55 -2.30 16.21 8.74
N GLU A 56 -1.02 16.44 8.99
CA GLU A 56 0.08 15.72 8.34
C GLU A 56 0.00 14.23 8.65
N ARG A 57 -0.16 13.86 9.92
CA ARG A 57 -0.31 12.46 10.32
C ARG A 57 -1.49 11.79 9.63
N ARG A 58 -2.65 12.46 9.58
CA ARG A 58 -3.85 11.95 8.89
C ARG A 58 -3.61 11.81 7.39
N ARG A 59 -2.93 12.77 6.77
CA ARG A 59 -2.58 12.73 5.33
C ARG A 59 -1.70 11.52 5.03
N HIS A 60 -0.66 11.27 5.81
CA HIS A 60 0.20 10.10 5.63
C HIS A 60 -0.56 8.79 5.85
N GLN A 61 -1.43 8.71 6.86
CA GLN A 61 -2.29 7.53 7.08
C GLN A 61 -3.23 7.26 5.90
N THR A 62 -3.92 8.30 5.40
CA THR A 62 -4.82 8.15 4.24
C THR A 62 -4.04 7.72 3.00
N ARG A 63 -2.87 8.34 2.75
CA ARG A 63 -2.00 7.96 1.63
C ARG A 63 -1.51 6.53 1.76
N GLY A 64 -1.04 6.12 2.95
CA GLY A 64 -0.57 4.76 3.20
C GLY A 64 -1.66 3.70 3.01
N ARG A 65 -2.90 3.98 3.45
CA ARG A 65 -4.06 3.10 3.21
C ARG A 65 -4.36 2.98 1.73
N GLN A 66 -4.29 4.08 0.98
CA GLN A 66 -4.49 4.06 -0.47
C GLN A 66 -3.40 3.20 -1.15
N LEU A 67 -2.13 3.38 -0.78
CA LEU A 67 -1.02 2.58 -1.33
C LEU A 67 -1.21 1.08 -1.06
N ALA A 68 -1.60 0.71 0.16
CA ALA A 68 -1.87 -0.67 0.52
C ALA A 68 -3.06 -1.24 -0.27
N TRP A 69 -4.12 -0.45 -0.47
CA TRP A 69 -5.29 -0.83 -1.26
C TRP A 69 -4.94 -1.06 -2.74
N ASP A 70 -4.20 -0.12 -3.34
CA ASP A 70 -3.76 -0.21 -4.74
C ASP A 70 -2.87 -1.44 -4.96
N ALA A 71 -1.94 -1.72 -4.02
CA ALA A 71 -1.08 -2.90 -4.09
C ALA A 71 -1.89 -4.20 -3.95
N LEU A 72 -2.88 -4.23 -3.05
CA LEU A 72 -3.77 -5.40 -2.89
C LEU A 72 -4.56 -5.69 -4.17
N HIS A 73 -5.09 -4.66 -4.84
CA HIS A 73 -5.81 -4.81 -6.12
C HIS A 73 -4.90 -5.31 -7.24
N GLU A 74 -3.65 -4.86 -7.26
CA GLU A 74 -2.67 -5.33 -8.24
C GLU A 74 -2.36 -6.82 -8.04
N ILE A 75 -2.25 -7.26 -6.78
CA ILE A 75 -2.09 -8.69 -6.44
C ILE A 75 -3.32 -9.49 -6.82
N GLU A 76 -4.52 -9.02 -6.47
CA GLU A 76 -5.78 -9.68 -6.82
C GLU A 76 -5.87 -9.93 -8.32
N HIS A 77 -5.60 -8.90 -9.13
CA HIS A 77 -5.60 -9.01 -10.58
C HIS A 77 -4.52 -10.00 -11.07
N ALA A 78 -3.30 -9.93 -10.55
CA ALA A 78 -2.22 -10.82 -10.98
C ALA A 78 -2.49 -12.28 -10.60
N VAL A 79 -3.03 -12.53 -9.40
CA VAL A 79 -3.45 -13.87 -8.95
C VAL A 79 -4.62 -14.37 -9.79
N TRP A 80 -5.61 -13.51 -10.07
CA TRP A 80 -6.72 -13.84 -10.96
C TRP A 80 -6.23 -14.20 -12.36
N ALA A 81 -5.26 -13.46 -12.91
CA ALA A 81 -4.70 -13.74 -14.23
C ALA A 81 -3.88 -15.06 -14.23
N TRP A 82 -3.19 -15.36 -13.13
CA TRP A 82 -2.38 -16.56 -13.00
C TRP A 82 -3.20 -17.82 -12.70
N LEU A 83 -3.88 -17.87 -11.56
CA LEU A 83 -4.43 -19.11 -10.99
C LEU A 83 -5.92 -19.30 -11.27
N GLY A 84 -6.64 -18.20 -11.44
CA GLY A 84 -8.06 -18.18 -11.75
C GLY A 84 -8.83 -17.69 -10.55
N GLY A 85 -10.12 -17.96 -10.54
CA GLY A 85 -11.01 -17.48 -9.48
C GLY A 85 -12.19 -16.67 -10.01
N PRO A 86 -13.08 -16.27 -9.09
CA PRO A 86 -14.06 -15.22 -9.34
C PRO A 86 -13.41 -13.95 -9.92
N ARG A 87 -14.18 -13.16 -10.67
CA ARG A 87 -13.67 -11.89 -11.25
C ARG A 87 -13.37 -10.82 -10.20
N GLU A 88 -14.12 -10.84 -9.11
CA GLU A 88 -13.94 -9.99 -7.95
C GLU A 88 -13.62 -10.95 -6.81
N MET A 89 -12.41 -10.87 -6.26
CA MET A 89 -11.97 -11.76 -5.20
C MET A 89 -11.72 -10.97 -3.93
N ASP A 90 -12.32 -11.41 -2.83
CA ASP A 90 -11.96 -10.89 -1.53
C ASP A 90 -10.58 -11.41 -1.09
N THR A 91 -10.01 -10.78 -0.07
CA THR A 91 -8.62 -11.04 0.35
C THR A 91 -8.42 -12.44 0.92
N ASP A 92 -9.41 -12.98 1.61
CA ASP A 92 -9.45 -14.37 2.06
C ASP A 92 -9.51 -15.37 0.91
N GLU A 93 -10.16 -15.00 -0.19
CA GLU A 93 -10.21 -15.80 -1.41
C GLU A 93 -8.86 -15.82 -2.13
N VAL A 94 -8.21 -14.66 -2.26
CA VAL A 94 -6.83 -14.55 -2.79
C VAL A 94 -5.87 -15.42 -1.97
N LEU A 95 -5.92 -15.32 -0.64
CA LEU A 95 -5.09 -16.14 0.25
C LEU A 95 -5.40 -17.63 0.14
N GLY A 96 -6.68 -17.99 -0.02
CA GLY A 96 -7.11 -19.37 -0.26
C GLY A 96 -6.55 -19.96 -1.55
N ILE A 97 -6.58 -19.18 -2.64
CA ILE A 97 -6.06 -19.58 -3.95
C ILE A 97 -4.52 -19.69 -3.91
N LEU A 98 -3.83 -18.74 -3.28
CA LEU A 98 -2.37 -18.78 -3.12
C LEU A 98 -1.90 -20.00 -2.30
N ASN A 99 -2.66 -20.41 -1.29
CA ASN A 99 -2.35 -21.61 -0.52
C ASN A 99 -2.37 -22.88 -1.40
N ALA A 100 -3.18 -22.90 -2.47
CA ALA A 100 -3.30 -24.02 -3.40
C ALA A 100 -2.24 -24.01 -4.54
N VAL A 101 -1.27 -23.09 -4.52
CA VAL A 101 -0.19 -23.07 -5.53
C VAL A 101 0.69 -24.30 -5.39
N GLY A 102 0.81 -25.05 -6.48
CA GLY A 102 1.68 -26.21 -6.63
C GLY A 102 3.05 -25.85 -7.21
N PRO A 103 4.04 -26.75 -7.08
CA PRO A 103 5.36 -26.55 -7.67
C PRO A 103 5.34 -26.57 -9.21
N ASP A 104 4.37 -27.27 -9.81
CA ASP A 104 4.25 -27.47 -11.26
C ASP A 104 3.27 -26.49 -11.93
N ASP A 105 2.73 -25.52 -11.18
CA ASP A 105 1.86 -24.49 -11.77
C ASP A 105 2.68 -23.67 -12.76
N PRO A 106 2.27 -23.56 -14.03
CA PRO A 106 3.07 -22.88 -15.03
C PRO A 106 3.08 -21.38 -14.75
N LEU A 107 4.25 -20.78 -14.97
CA LEU A 107 4.50 -19.37 -14.77
C LEU A 107 5.16 -18.80 -16.03
N PRO A 108 4.39 -18.52 -17.10
CA PRO A 108 4.94 -17.99 -18.33
C PRO A 108 5.42 -16.54 -18.16
N ASP A 109 6.29 -16.09 -19.07
CA ASP A 109 6.96 -14.77 -19.00
C ASP A 109 5.99 -13.59 -18.81
N PHE A 110 4.80 -13.63 -19.39
CA PHE A 110 3.83 -12.54 -19.22
C PHE A 110 3.28 -12.49 -17.78
N THR A 111 2.99 -13.65 -17.19
CA THR A 111 2.53 -13.75 -15.79
C THR A 111 3.66 -13.41 -14.82
N GLU A 112 4.89 -13.86 -15.08
CA GLU A 112 6.06 -13.38 -14.34
C GLU A 112 6.21 -11.85 -14.41
N GLY A 113 5.90 -11.26 -15.57
CA GLY A 113 5.93 -9.82 -15.79
C GLY A 113 4.99 -9.07 -14.84
N LEU A 114 3.79 -9.62 -14.58
CA LEU A 114 2.86 -9.07 -13.58
C LEU A 114 3.49 -9.03 -12.19
N PHE A 115 4.11 -10.13 -11.76
CA PHE A 115 4.75 -10.21 -10.44
C PHE A 115 6.02 -9.35 -10.34
N LEU A 116 6.80 -9.25 -11.41
CA LEU A 116 7.94 -8.34 -11.50
C LEU A 116 7.49 -6.88 -11.34
N ASN A 117 6.38 -6.50 -11.98
CA ASN A 117 5.80 -5.15 -11.86
C ASN A 117 5.37 -4.85 -10.42
N ILE A 118 4.67 -5.79 -9.77
CA ILE A 118 4.30 -5.67 -8.36
C ILE A 118 5.55 -5.46 -7.49
N GLY A 119 6.59 -6.26 -7.70
CA GLY A 119 7.82 -6.17 -6.90
C GLY A 119 8.59 -4.87 -7.12
N THR A 120 8.74 -4.43 -8.37
CA THR A 120 9.41 -3.16 -8.70
C THR A 120 8.63 -1.95 -8.18
N ARG A 121 7.29 -1.96 -8.31
CA ARG A 121 6.42 -0.92 -7.75
C ARG A 121 6.50 -0.88 -6.23
N SER A 122 6.44 -2.03 -5.56
CA SER A 122 6.55 -2.12 -4.10
C SER A 122 7.87 -1.53 -3.59
N ARG A 123 8.99 -1.87 -4.26
CA ARG A 123 10.31 -1.28 -3.96
C ARG A 123 10.32 0.24 -4.18
N ARG A 124 9.67 0.73 -5.23
CA ARG A 124 9.55 2.17 -5.49
C ARG A 124 8.76 2.88 -4.41
N LEU A 125 7.66 2.30 -3.94
CA LEU A 125 6.84 2.87 -2.86
C LEU A 125 7.61 2.96 -1.54
N LEU A 126 8.36 1.91 -1.19
CA LEU A 126 9.23 1.90 0.01
C LEU A 126 10.26 3.05 -0.01
N ASN A 127 10.79 3.39 -1.18
CA ASN A 127 11.81 4.44 -1.31
C ASN A 127 11.23 5.85 -1.47
N ASN A 128 10.11 5.98 -2.20
CA ASN A 128 9.58 7.29 -2.59
C ASN A 128 8.55 7.86 -1.61
N ASP A 129 7.82 7.01 -0.89
CA ASP A 129 6.75 7.42 0.04
C ASP A 129 6.92 6.83 1.45
N PRO A 130 8.13 6.87 2.07
CA PRO A 130 8.41 6.15 3.32
C PRO A 130 7.51 6.60 4.50
N ASP A 131 7.22 7.91 4.60
CA ASP A 131 6.36 8.44 5.66
C ASP A 131 4.92 7.90 5.56
N ALA A 132 4.40 7.72 4.34
CA ALA A 132 3.08 7.16 4.13
C ALA A 132 3.03 5.66 4.44
N VAL A 133 4.08 4.92 4.06
CA VAL A 133 4.20 3.49 4.34
C VAL A 133 4.29 3.23 5.85
N VAL A 134 5.15 3.96 6.56
CA VAL A 134 5.33 3.81 8.02
C VAL A 134 4.09 4.27 8.81
N ALA A 135 3.31 5.20 8.27
CA ALA A 135 2.09 5.67 8.93
C ALA A 135 1.00 4.59 9.08
N VAL A 136 1.07 3.48 8.32
CA VAL A 136 0.13 2.37 8.40
C VAL A 136 0.86 1.10 8.84
N ARG A 137 0.52 0.61 10.04
CA ARG A 137 1.17 -0.57 10.64
C ARG A 137 1.00 -1.81 9.74
N GLY A 138 2.09 -2.49 9.43
CA GLY A 138 2.11 -3.70 8.59
C GLY A 138 2.18 -3.44 7.08
N CYS A 139 2.01 -2.20 6.62
CA CYS A 139 2.14 -1.84 5.21
C CYS A 139 3.58 -2.02 4.73
N MET A 140 4.55 -1.60 5.54
CA MET A 140 5.98 -1.77 5.27
C MET A 140 6.34 -3.24 5.05
N ASP A 141 6.00 -4.10 6.01
CA ASP A 141 6.30 -5.54 5.95
C ASP A 141 5.70 -6.17 4.69
N GLY A 142 4.42 -5.88 4.39
CA GLY A 142 3.76 -6.39 3.18
C GLY A 142 4.47 -5.96 1.89
N LEU A 143 4.82 -4.67 1.77
CA LEU A 143 5.55 -4.16 0.61
C LEU A 143 6.98 -4.71 0.52
N GLU A 144 7.67 -4.96 1.63
CA GLU A 144 9.00 -5.57 1.65
C GLU A 144 8.97 -7.01 1.14
N HIS A 145 7.96 -7.79 1.53
CA HIS A 145 7.74 -9.13 1.00
C HIS A 145 7.53 -9.07 -0.51
N LEU A 146 6.61 -8.23 -0.99
CA LEU A 146 6.33 -8.08 -2.43
C LEU A 146 7.54 -7.57 -3.21
N ALA A 147 8.36 -6.68 -2.64
CA ALA A 147 9.57 -6.17 -3.27
C ALA A 147 10.61 -7.27 -3.60
N ARG A 148 10.47 -8.48 -3.05
CA ARG A 148 11.29 -9.65 -3.41
C ARG A 148 10.96 -10.19 -4.80
N LEU A 149 9.74 -9.98 -5.30
CA LEU A 149 9.34 -10.33 -6.67
C LEU A 149 10.11 -9.54 -7.72
N SER A 150 10.73 -8.41 -7.35
CA SER A 150 11.62 -7.68 -8.28
C SER A 150 12.85 -8.49 -8.70
N ALA A 151 13.13 -9.60 -7.99
CA ALA A 151 14.23 -10.50 -8.28
C ALA A 151 13.79 -11.80 -8.98
N ILE A 152 12.53 -11.89 -9.43
CA ILE A 152 11.98 -13.10 -10.06
C ILE A 152 12.79 -13.58 -11.28
N ARG A 153 13.47 -12.65 -11.97
CA ARG A 153 14.35 -12.91 -13.13
C ARG A 153 15.85 -12.72 -12.89
N ASN A 154 16.28 -12.41 -11.67
CA ASN A 154 17.66 -11.98 -11.41
C ASN A 154 18.66 -13.16 -11.28
N GLY A 155 18.37 -14.34 -11.83
CA GLY A 155 19.23 -15.51 -11.73
C GLY A 155 19.13 -16.46 -12.92
N ASN A 156 20.07 -17.42 -12.99
CA ASN A 156 20.13 -18.43 -14.05
C ASN A 156 19.01 -19.50 -13.93
N VAL A 157 18.30 -19.53 -12.81
CA VAL A 157 17.20 -20.47 -12.55
C VAL A 157 15.93 -19.65 -12.28
N PRO A 158 14.82 -19.91 -13.00
CA PRO A 158 13.54 -19.27 -12.75
C PRO A 158 13.09 -19.46 -11.30
N MET A 159 12.41 -18.46 -10.73
CA MET A 159 11.85 -18.59 -9.39
C MET A 159 10.74 -19.66 -9.40
N PRO A 160 10.77 -20.66 -8.49
CA PRO A 160 9.71 -21.67 -8.44
C PRO A 160 8.35 -21.06 -8.14
N SER A 161 7.30 -21.54 -8.80
CA SER A 161 5.91 -21.08 -8.65
C SER A 161 5.44 -21.06 -7.18
N ARG A 162 5.77 -22.11 -6.41
CA ARG A 162 5.45 -22.15 -4.98
C ARG A 162 6.08 -20.98 -4.20
N LYS A 163 7.33 -20.62 -4.51
CA LYS A 163 8.03 -19.51 -3.86
C LYS A 163 7.40 -18.16 -4.21
N VAL A 164 6.93 -18.00 -5.46
CA VAL A 164 6.16 -16.82 -5.86
C VAL A 164 4.85 -16.75 -5.05
N GLY A 165 4.15 -17.89 -4.93
CA GLY A 165 2.96 -18.03 -4.11
C GLY A 165 3.20 -17.62 -2.65
N ASP A 166 4.27 -18.12 -2.01
CA ASP A 166 4.62 -17.78 -0.63
C ASP A 166 4.90 -16.28 -0.44
N ILE A 167 5.60 -15.65 -1.40
CA ILE A 167 5.88 -14.20 -1.35
C ILE A 167 4.58 -13.40 -1.47
N LEU A 168 3.70 -13.78 -2.40
CA LEU A 168 2.42 -13.12 -2.59
C LEU A 168 1.52 -13.31 -1.36
N GLU A 169 1.55 -14.49 -0.74
CA GLU A 169 0.73 -14.81 0.43
C GLU A 169 1.13 -13.93 1.63
N GLU A 170 2.43 -13.87 1.95
CA GLU A 170 2.93 -13.04 3.04
C GLU A 170 2.73 -11.54 2.76
N GLY A 171 2.96 -11.11 1.51
CA GLY A 171 2.70 -9.75 1.06
C GLY A 171 1.23 -9.36 1.23
N THR A 172 0.32 -10.22 0.76
CA THR A 172 -1.13 -10.02 0.85
C THR A 172 -1.59 -9.99 2.30
N SER A 173 -1.13 -10.92 3.13
CA SER A 173 -1.43 -10.98 4.56
C SER A 173 -0.97 -9.70 5.30
N GLY A 174 0.23 -9.20 4.98
CA GLY A 174 0.75 -7.94 5.54
C GLY A 174 -0.12 -6.73 5.18
N LEU A 175 -0.48 -6.60 3.90
CA LEU A 175 -1.35 -5.51 3.42
C LEU A 175 -2.79 -5.64 3.95
N ALA A 176 -3.33 -6.85 4.05
CA ALA A 176 -4.64 -7.12 4.63
C ALA A 176 -4.71 -6.66 6.09
N LYS A 177 -3.71 -7.02 6.90
CA LYS A 177 -3.58 -6.56 8.29
C LYS A 177 -3.47 -5.04 8.38
N ALA A 178 -2.73 -4.41 7.46
CA ALA A 178 -2.59 -2.97 7.39
C ALA A 178 -3.92 -2.24 7.13
N LEU A 179 -4.81 -2.88 6.36
CA LEU A 179 -6.13 -2.36 6.04
C LEU A 179 -7.22 -2.75 7.04
N GLY A 180 -6.94 -3.70 7.95
CA GLY A 180 -7.92 -4.29 8.85
C GLY A 180 -8.87 -5.28 8.15
N LYS A 181 -8.43 -5.90 7.06
CA LYS A 181 -9.15 -6.97 6.36
C LYS A 181 -8.89 -8.34 6.99
N THR A 182 -9.77 -9.30 6.73
CA THR A 182 -9.59 -10.69 7.15
C THR A 182 -8.34 -11.30 6.50
N THR A 183 -7.65 -12.15 7.25
CA THR A 183 -6.51 -12.97 6.77
C THR A 183 -6.81 -14.45 6.85
N GLU A 184 -8.06 -14.83 7.12
CA GLU A 184 -8.47 -16.22 7.08
C GLU A 184 -8.40 -16.74 5.64
N ARG A 185 -8.06 -18.01 5.48
CA ARG A 185 -7.95 -18.63 4.15
C ARG A 185 -9.25 -19.34 3.83
N HIS A 186 -9.96 -18.92 2.78
CA HIS A 186 -11.14 -19.64 2.30
C HIS A 186 -10.76 -20.58 1.14
N LEU A 187 -10.68 -21.89 1.39
CA LEU A 187 -10.28 -22.88 0.36
C LEU A 187 -11.43 -23.65 -0.30
N ALA A 188 -12.47 -24.01 0.46
CA ALA A 188 -13.33 -25.12 0.07
C ALA A 188 -14.19 -24.89 -1.19
N SER A 189 -14.55 -23.64 -1.50
CA SER A 189 -15.39 -23.29 -2.66
C SER A 189 -14.60 -22.84 -3.89
N LEU A 190 -13.31 -22.48 -3.74
CA LEU A 190 -12.53 -21.80 -4.79
C LEU A 190 -11.75 -22.73 -5.71
N ILE A 191 -11.50 -23.98 -5.28
CA ILE A 191 -10.77 -24.98 -6.08
C ILE A 191 -11.40 -25.17 -7.47
N ARG A 192 -12.74 -25.08 -7.57
CA ARG A 192 -13.47 -25.23 -8.85
C ARG A 192 -13.18 -24.14 -9.88
N TYR A 193 -12.69 -22.98 -9.44
CA TYR A 193 -12.38 -21.85 -10.32
C TYR A 193 -10.89 -21.76 -10.67
N ARG A 194 -10.06 -22.60 -10.03
CA ARG A 194 -8.62 -22.61 -10.24
C ARG A 194 -8.29 -23.37 -11.52
N ASP A 195 -7.71 -22.66 -12.48
CA ASP A 195 -7.18 -23.19 -13.72
C ASP A 195 -5.89 -22.44 -14.06
N PRO A 196 -4.73 -22.95 -13.63
CA PRO A 196 -3.45 -22.30 -13.87
C PRO A 196 -2.91 -22.59 -15.27
N SER A 197 -3.65 -23.20 -16.20
CA SER A 197 -3.11 -23.50 -17.54
C SER A 197 -2.72 -22.24 -18.31
N VAL A 198 -1.63 -22.32 -19.09
CA VAL A 198 -1.06 -21.19 -19.84
C VAL A 198 -2.09 -20.54 -20.77
N GLU A 199 -2.89 -21.34 -21.48
CA GLU A 199 -3.95 -20.85 -22.37
C GLU A 199 -4.99 -20.00 -21.62
N ASN A 200 -5.40 -20.45 -20.42
CA ASN A 200 -6.33 -19.70 -19.60
C ASN A 200 -5.70 -18.43 -19.02
N GLN A 201 -4.42 -18.47 -18.66
CA GLN A 201 -3.69 -17.29 -18.21
C GLN A 201 -3.65 -16.23 -19.32
N GLU A 202 -3.29 -16.64 -20.54
CA GLU A 202 -3.25 -15.78 -21.72
C GLU A 202 -4.63 -15.18 -22.02
N ARG A 203 -5.68 -16.00 -21.97
CA ARG A 203 -7.07 -15.55 -22.16
C ARG A 203 -7.49 -14.51 -21.13
N ARG A 204 -7.12 -14.68 -19.87
CA ARG A 204 -7.45 -13.74 -18.79
C ARG A 204 -6.64 -12.45 -18.90
N HIS A 205 -5.36 -12.55 -19.25
CA HIS A 205 -4.46 -11.42 -19.33
C HIS A 205 -4.68 -10.56 -20.59
N PHE A 206 -4.93 -11.18 -21.75
CA PHE A 206 -5.07 -10.49 -23.04
C PHE A 206 -6.49 -10.51 -23.63
N GLY A 207 -7.46 -11.18 -22.99
CA GLY A 207 -8.82 -11.31 -23.50
C GLY A 207 -9.05 -12.49 -24.47
N GLY A 208 -8.01 -13.27 -24.76
CA GLY A 208 -8.02 -14.42 -25.66
C GLY A 208 -7.84 -14.05 -27.13
N SER A 209 -6.88 -14.68 -27.81
CA SER A 209 -6.80 -14.68 -29.28
C SER A 209 -7.75 -15.75 -29.83
N GLY A 210 -9.05 -15.51 -29.76
CA GLY A 210 -10.03 -16.43 -30.33
C GLY A 210 -9.98 -16.43 -31.85
N SER A 211 -9.26 -17.37 -32.46
CA SER A 211 -9.80 -17.97 -33.68
C SER A 211 -11.07 -18.70 -33.24
N LEU A 212 -12.22 -18.12 -33.57
CA LEU A 212 -13.51 -18.79 -33.49
C LEU A 212 -13.53 -19.90 -34.54
N THR A 213 -12.89 -21.04 -34.26
CA THR A 213 -13.21 -22.28 -34.97
C THR A 213 -14.54 -22.77 -34.43
N TRP A 214 -15.62 -22.28 -35.04
CA TRP A 214 -16.93 -22.91 -34.93
C TRP A 214 -16.80 -24.39 -35.33
N PRO A 215 -17.39 -25.34 -34.58
CA PRO A 215 -17.51 -26.69 -35.07
C PRO A 215 -18.43 -26.64 -36.30
N VAL A 216 -17.86 -26.83 -37.49
CA VAL A 216 -18.65 -27.20 -38.65
C VAL A 216 -19.25 -28.55 -38.32
N SER A 217 -20.54 -28.55 -38.02
CA SER A 217 -21.34 -29.76 -37.95
C SER A 217 -21.18 -30.51 -39.26
N GLN A 218 -20.34 -31.55 -39.26
CA GLN A 218 -20.42 -32.61 -40.25
C GLN A 218 -21.76 -33.31 -40.02
N GLN A 219 -22.81 -32.84 -40.70
CA GLN A 219 -23.93 -33.70 -41.00
C GLN A 219 -23.48 -34.64 -42.11
N ALA A 220 -23.19 -35.86 -41.68
CA ALA A 220 -23.30 -37.04 -42.52
C ALA A 220 -24.78 -37.20 -42.93
N GLY A 221 -25.04 -37.43 -44.22
CA GLY A 221 -26.36 -37.67 -44.80
C GLY A 221 -26.47 -37.12 -46.20
#